data_AF-A0A8T5W3K2-F1
#
_entry.id   AF-A0A8T5W3K2-F1
#
_cell.length_a   1.000
_cell.length_b   1.000
_cell.length_c   1.000
_cell.angle_alpha   90.00
_cell.angle_beta   90.00
_cell.angle_gamma   90.00
#
_symmetry.space_group_name_H-M   'P 1'
#
loop_
_entity.id
_entity.type
_entity.pdbx_description
1 polymer ?
#
loop_
_entity_poly.entity_id
_entity_poly.type
_entity_poly.pdbx_seq_one_letter_code
_entity_poly.pdbx_strand_id
1 'polypeptide(L)'
;MAEPLATRLKKKILEREIYHYLTRLAKTENEKDYYEEFDLILTGLSKLAGSNRTAMESVHQAFQRRHPLADLSRLILQDRLSKVSREKLAKNFFCDWVMEAKKREKLEEESFKAPWFFVISPTNTCNLNCYGCYAHEYPRGQGLSYASLDRILREAESLGQILFYLSEFLMNPIG
;
A
#
# COMPACT_ATOMS: atom_id res chain seq x y z
N MET A 1 10.73 -20.20 4.75
CA MET A 1 11.13 -20.20 6.18
C MET A 1 9.96 -19.68 7.00
N ALA A 2 9.52 -20.40 8.05
CA ALA A 2 8.39 -19.98 8.86
C ALA A 2 8.75 -18.77 9.73
N GLU A 3 7.93 -17.73 9.68
CA GLU A 3 8.09 -16.52 10.50
C GLU A 3 7.97 -16.85 12.00
N PRO A 4 8.85 -16.32 12.88
CA PRO A 4 8.80 -16.60 14.32
C PRO A 4 7.45 -16.26 14.95
N LEU A 5 6.98 -17.10 15.87
CA LEU A 5 5.68 -16.93 16.56
C LEU A 5 5.54 -15.55 17.22
N ALA A 6 6.63 -15.02 17.80
CA ALA A 6 6.66 -13.70 18.41
C ALA A 6 6.43 -12.57 17.40
N THR A 7 6.96 -12.69 16.17
CA THR A 7 6.76 -11.71 15.10
C THR A 7 5.33 -11.76 14.59
N ARG A 8 4.76 -12.97 14.43
CA ARG A 8 3.35 -13.17 14.07
C ARG A 8 2.39 -12.58 15.11
N LEU A 9 2.70 -12.74 16.40
CA LEU A 9 1.89 -12.19 17.48
C LEU A 9 1.92 -10.65 17.47
N LYS A 10 3.13 -10.06 17.35
CA LYS A 10 3.31 -8.61 17.22
C LYS A 10 2.54 -8.05 16.02
N LYS A 11 2.60 -8.73 14.88
CA LYS A 11 1.86 -8.36 13.66
C LYS A 11 0.35 -8.30 13.90
N LYS A 12 -0.23 -9.33 14.52
CA LYS A 12 -1.67 -9.36 14.84
C LYS A 12 -2.10 -8.27 15.83
N ILE A 13 -1.26 -7.96 16.80
CA ILE A 13 -1.53 -6.89 17.77
C ILE A 13 -1.50 -5.53 17.06
N LEU A 14 -0.47 -5.26 16.25
CA LEU A 14 -0.36 -4.03 15.48
C LEU A 14 -1.54 -3.84 14.52
N GLU A 15 -1.93 -4.90 13.82
CA GLU A 15 -3.07 -4.89 12.90
C GLU A 15 -4.37 -4.55 13.64
N ARG A 16 -4.60 -5.14 14.82
CA ARG A 16 -5.76 -4.84 15.66
C ARG A 16 -5.80 -3.38 16.11
N GLU A 17 -4.68 -2.83 16.55
CA GLU A 17 -4.59 -1.43 16.97
C GLU A 17 -4.86 -0.48 15.80
N ILE A 18 -4.30 -0.76 14.62
CA ILE A 18 -4.54 0.02 13.41
C ILE A 18 -6.04 -0.02 13.04
N TYR A 19 -6.68 -1.18 13.03
CA TYR A 19 -8.11 -1.28 12.74
C TYR A 19 -8.98 -0.55 13.78
N HIS A 20 -8.56 -0.56 15.05
CA HIS A 20 -9.22 0.20 16.09
C HIS A 20 -9.15 1.71 15.81
N TYR A 21 -7.97 2.25 15.47
CA TYR A 21 -7.79 3.66 15.12
C TYR A 21 -8.57 4.07 13.86
N LEU A 22 -8.54 3.26 12.80
CA LEU A 22 -9.32 3.51 11.59
C LEU A 22 -10.82 3.58 11.87
N THR A 23 -11.31 2.70 12.76
CA THR A 23 -12.71 2.68 13.15
C THR A 23 -13.09 3.93 13.94
N ARG A 24 -12.20 4.43 14.81
CA ARG A 24 -12.41 5.68 15.56
C ARG A 24 -12.46 6.88 14.62
N LEU A 25 -11.45 7.04 13.77
CA LEU A 25 -11.37 8.11 12.77
C LEU A 25 -12.60 8.13 11.86
N ALA A 26 -13.05 6.97 11.40
CA ALA A 26 -14.21 6.85 10.52
C ALA A 26 -15.56 7.21 11.17
N LYS A 27 -15.64 7.21 12.50
CA LYS A 27 -16.87 7.50 13.25
C LYS A 27 -16.98 8.97 13.70
N THR A 28 -15.94 9.77 13.47
CA THR A 28 -15.98 11.19 13.78
C THR A 28 -17.03 11.90 12.93
N GLU A 29 -17.76 12.85 13.52
CA GLU A 29 -18.95 13.44 12.91
C GLU A 29 -18.63 14.63 12.00
N ASN A 30 -17.55 15.35 12.31
CA ASN A 30 -17.16 16.55 11.59
C ASN A 30 -15.63 16.61 11.40
N GLU A 31 -15.20 17.56 10.58
CA GLU A 31 -13.78 17.74 10.25
C GLU A 31 -12.93 18.00 11.49
N LYS A 32 -13.39 18.86 12.41
CA LYS A 32 -12.64 19.20 13.61
C LYS A 32 -12.35 17.97 14.46
N ASP A 33 -13.38 17.18 14.74
CA ASP A 33 -13.25 15.95 15.53
C ASP A 33 -12.30 14.94 14.87
N TYR A 34 -12.33 14.83 13.54
CA TYR A 34 -11.42 13.97 12.79
C TYR A 34 -9.95 14.34 13.04
N TYR A 35 -9.62 15.63 12.97
CA TYR A 35 -8.25 16.09 13.18
C TYR A 35 -7.80 15.98 14.63
N GLU A 36 -8.66 16.28 15.61
CA GLU A 36 -8.35 16.12 17.02
C GLU A 36 -8.09 14.64 17.37
N GLU A 37 -8.95 13.76 16.88
CA GLU A 37 -8.81 12.31 17.03
C GLU A 37 -7.53 11.79 16.37
N PHE A 38 -7.20 12.30 15.18
CA PHE A 38 -5.96 11.94 14.48
C PHE A 38 -4.71 12.39 15.23
N ASP A 39 -4.70 13.61 15.78
CA ASP A 39 -3.57 14.13 16.57
C ASP A 39 -3.37 13.34 17.87
N LEU A 40 -4.45 12.88 18.51
CA LEU A 40 -4.38 11.98 19.66
C LEU A 40 -3.73 10.64 19.28
N ILE A 41 -4.14 10.04 18.17
CA ILE A 41 -3.59 8.79 17.65
C ILE A 41 -2.09 8.95 17.33
N LEU A 42 -1.72 9.99 16.57
CA LEU A 42 -0.33 10.26 16.22
C LEU A 42 0.54 10.53 17.44
N THR A 43 0.04 11.26 18.43
CA THR A 43 0.76 11.51 19.69
C THR A 43 1.01 10.21 20.48
N GLY A 44 0.07 9.27 20.41
CA GLY A 44 0.25 7.92 20.96
C GLY A 44 1.31 7.13 20.19
N LEU A 45 1.23 7.12 18.85
CA LEU A 45 2.13 6.39 17.97
C LEU A 45 3.55 6.96 17.95
N SER A 46 3.74 8.26 18.09
CA SER A 46 5.06 8.90 18.10
C SER A 46 5.95 8.42 19.25
N LYS A 47 5.34 8.06 20.40
CA LYS A 47 6.02 7.43 21.54
C LYS A 47 6.57 6.04 21.22
N LEU A 48 6.04 5.40 20.18
CA LEU A 48 6.40 4.06 19.72
C LEU A 48 7.24 4.08 18.43
N ALA A 49 7.44 5.25 17.82
CA ALA A 49 7.89 5.36 16.43
C ALA A 49 9.36 4.98 16.18
N GLY A 50 10.22 4.90 17.21
CA GLY A 50 11.61 4.44 17.05
C GLY A 50 12.35 5.11 15.89
N SER A 51 12.81 4.31 14.91
CA SER A 51 13.48 4.76 13.68
C SER A 51 12.58 5.49 12.68
N ASN A 52 11.25 5.38 12.79
CA ASN A 52 10.29 6.00 11.87
C ASN A 52 9.81 7.39 12.32
N ARG A 53 10.51 8.00 13.29
CA ARG A 53 10.12 9.28 13.89
C ARG A 53 9.98 10.41 12.86
N THR A 54 10.94 10.53 11.94
CA THR A 54 10.93 11.58 10.90
C THR A 54 9.72 11.47 9.96
N ALA A 55 9.32 10.24 9.62
CA ALA A 55 8.13 10.00 8.81
C ALA A 55 6.85 10.38 9.57
N MET A 56 6.77 10.02 10.86
CA MET A 56 5.64 10.41 11.71
C MET A 56 5.54 11.92 11.90
N GLU A 57 6.67 12.61 12.08
CA GLU A 57 6.71 14.08 12.18
C GLU A 57 6.24 14.74 10.87
N SER A 58 6.61 14.18 9.72
CA SER A 58 6.16 14.67 8.41
C SER A 58 4.65 14.52 8.23
N VAL A 59 4.09 13.37 8.63
CA VAL A 59 2.63 13.15 8.62
C VAL A 59 1.94 14.12 9.58
N HIS A 60 2.47 14.29 10.80
CA HIS A 60 1.90 15.22 11.78
C HIS A 60 1.87 16.66 11.24
N GLN A 61 2.97 17.14 10.65
CA GLN A 61 3.02 18.47 10.04
C GLN A 61 2.04 18.61 8.87
N ALA A 62 1.88 17.58 8.04
CA ALA A 62 0.93 17.60 6.93
C ALA A 62 -0.52 17.74 7.42
N PHE A 63 -0.88 17.08 8.52
CA PHE A 63 -2.21 17.18 9.12
C PHE A 63 -2.44 18.53 9.80
N GLN A 64 -1.44 19.07 10.52
CA GLN A 64 -1.50 20.40 11.12
C GLN A 64 -1.67 21.50 10.07
N ARG A 65 -1.04 21.35 8.91
CA ARG A 65 -1.12 22.31 7.81
C ARG A 65 -2.35 22.14 6.92
N ARG A 66 -3.30 21.26 7.26
CA ARG A 66 -4.46 20.92 6.41
C ARG A 66 -4.04 20.61 4.97
N HIS A 67 -2.98 19.80 4.84
CA HIS A 67 -2.49 19.40 3.53
C HIS A 67 -3.59 18.60 2.79
N PRO A 68 -3.72 18.70 1.45
CA PRO A 68 -4.74 17.97 0.69
C PRO A 68 -4.76 16.45 0.94
N LEU A 69 -3.62 15.85 1.30
CA LEU A 69 -3.54 14.44 1.71
C LEU A 69 -4.28 14.14 3.02
N ALA A 70 -4.33 15.09 3.95
CA ALA A 70 -5.08 14.95 5.18
C ALA A 70 -6.60 15.00 4.90
N ASP A 71 -7.06 15.90 4.03
CA ASP A 71 -8.46 15.93 3.57
C ASP A 71 -8.83 14.64 2.82
N LEU A 72 -7.95 14.19 1.93
CA LEU A 72 -8.12 12.93 1.22
C LEU A 72 -8.26 11.76 2.20
N SER A 73 -7.43 11.71 3.25
CA SER A 73 -7.52 10.65 4.26
C SER A 73 -8.89 10.64 4.95
N ARG A 74 -9.44 11.82 5.26
CA ARG A 74 -10.76 11.95 5.87
C ARG A 74 -11.85 11.43 4.93
N LEU A 75 -11.86 11.88 3.68
CA LEU A 75 -12.83 11.46 2.66
C LEU A 75 -12.76 9.95 2.41
N ILE A 76 -11.55 9.39 2.36
CA ILE A 76 -11.33 7.95 2.21
C ILE A 76 -11.90 7.18 3.40
N LEU A 77 -11.66 7.65 4.62
CA LEU A 77 -12.04 6.95 5.84
C LEU A 77 -13.53 7.06 6.19
N GLN A 78 -14.15 8.20 5.92
CA GLN A 78 -15.56 8.47 6.26
C GLN A 78 -16.51 8.13 5.11
N ASP A 79 -16.22 8.57 3.88
CA ASP A 79 -17.24 8.67 2.82
C ASP A 79 -17.03 7.74 1.62
N ARG A 80 -15.78 7.40 1.30
CA ARG A 80 -15.46 6.74 0.01
C ARG A 80 -15.23 5.24 0.11
N LEU A 81 -14.71 4.74 1.24
CA LEU A 81 -14.39 3.33 1.38
C LEU A 81 -15.30 2.60 2.38
N SER A 82 -15.70 1.39 2.02
CA SER A 82 -16.31 0.44 2.96
C SER A 82 -15.32 0.05 4.06
N LYS A 83 -15.83 -0.40 5.21
CA LYS A 83 -14.99 -0.88 6.33
C LYS A 83 -13.93 -1.89 5.87
N VAL A 84 -14.36 -2.91 5.11
CA VAL A 84 -13.48 -3.96 4.59
C VAL A 84 -12.38 -3.38 3.69
N SER A 85 -12.71 -2.40 2.85
CA SER A 85 -11.74 -1.78 1.95
C SER A 85 -10.73 -0.92 2.72
N ARG A 86 -11.17 -0.22 3.77
CA ARG A 86 -10.29 0.55 4.67
C ARG A 86 -9.31 -0.33 5.42
N GLU A 87 -9.79 -1.44 5.98
CA GLU A 87 -8.97 -2.42 6.68
C GLU A 87 -7.93 -3.04 5.72
N LYS A 88 -8.34 -3.45 4.52
CA LYS A 88 -7.42 -3.98 3.50
C LYS A 88 -6.38 -2.96 3.04
N LEU A 89 -6.81 -1.72 2.79
CA LEU A 89 -5.90 -0.62 2.43
C LEU A 89 -4.85 -0.45 3.52
N ALA A 90 -5.28 -0.37 4.78
CA ALA A 90 -4.36 -0.15 5.87
C ALA A 90 -3.44 -1.35 6.14
N LYS A 91 -3.96 -2.57 6.00
CA LYS A 91 -3.15 -3.77 6.10
C LYS A 91 -2.03 -3.78 5.06
N ASN A 92 -2.36 -3.54 3.79
CA ASN A 92 -1.40 -3.65 2.70
C ASN A 92 -0.41 -2.46 2.69
N PHE A 93 -0.89 -1.23 2.87
CA PHE A 93 -0.08 -0.02 2.72
C PHE A 93 0.62 0.44 4.01
N PHE A 94 0.09 0.11 5.19
CA PHE A 94 0.71 0.49 6.47
C PHE A 94 1.28 -0.72 7.20
N CYS A 95 0.48 -1.74 7.51
CA CYS A 95 0.95 -2.88 8.32
C CYS A 95 2.03 -3.67 7.61
N ASP A 96 1.73 -4.20 6.43
CA ASP A 96 2.66 -5.06 5.69
C ASP A 96 3.87 -4.23 5.25
N TRP A 97 3.67 -2.99 4.76
CA TRP A 97 4.78 -2.11 4.37
C TRP A 97 5.75 -1.81 5.51
N VAL A 98 5.26 -1.46 6.69
CA VAL A 98 6.14 -1.20 7.86
C VAL A 98 6.83 -2.48 8.32
N MET A 99 6.13 -3.63 8.32
CA MET A 99 6.70 -4.88 8.81
C MET A 99 7.80 -5.44 7.88
N GLU A 100 7.64 -5.29 6.57
CA GLU A 100 8.65 -5.71 5.59
C GLU A 100 9.81 -4.69 5.44
N ALA A 101 9.78 -3.56 6.15
CA ALA A 101 10.83 -2.53 6.06
C ALA A 101 12.22 -3.07 6.42
N LYS A 102 12.33 -3.84 7.50
CA LYS A 102 13.61 -4.45 7.92
C LYS A 102 14.21 -5.39 6.88
N LYS A 103 13.35 -6.08 6.12
CA LYS A 103 13.77 -6.97 5.06
C LYS A 103 14.37 -6.17 3.90
N ARG A 104 13.77 -5.02 3.56
CA ARG A 104 14.30 -4.09 2.56
C ARG A 104 15.60 -3.44 3.03
N GLU A 105 15.68 -2.98 4.29
CA GLU A 105 16.92 -2.44 4.88
C GLU A 105 18.08 -3.44 4.79
N LYS A 106 17.85 -4.72 5.12
CA LYS A 106 18.87 -5.76 4.99
C LYS A 106 19.35 -5.94 3.54
N LEU A 107 18.44 -5.88 2.57
CA LEU A 107 18.81 -5.94 1.16
C LEU A 107 19.63 -4.71 0.74
N GLU A 108 19.33 -3.53 1.29
CA GLU A 108 20.12 -2.32 1.06
C GLU A 108 21.54 -2.42 1.62
N GLU A 109 21.73 -3.05 2.77
CA GLU A 109 23.05 -3.38 3.33
C GLU A 109 23.88 -4.26 2.36
N GLU A 110 23.20 -5.14 1.62
CA GLU A 110 23.79 -5.98 0.57
C GLU A 110 23.92 -5.23 -0.78
N SER A 111 23.80 -3.89 -0.77
CA SER A 111 23.83 -3.02 -1.96
C SER A 111 22.71 -3.28 -2.98
N PHE A 112 21.60 -3.88 -2.55
CA PHE A 112 20.42 -4.13 -3.38
C PHE A 112 19.19 -3.36 -2.89
N LYS A 113 18.77 -2.35 -3.65
CA LYS A 113 17.52 -1.62 -3.38
C LYS A 113 16.35 -2.36 -4.00
N ALA A 114 15.68 -3.19 -3.20
CA ALA A 114 14.45 -3.84 -3.64
C ALA A 114 13.37 -2.79 -3.96
N PRO A 115 12.72 -2.83 -5.14
CA PRO A 115 11.57 -1.97 -5.40
C PRO A 115 10.45 -2.32 -4.43
N TRP A 116 9.68 -1.32 -3.97
CA TRP A 116 8.51 -1.54 -3.10
C TRP A 116 7.19 -1.58 -3.88
N PHE A 117 7.22 -1.13 -5.13
CA PHE A 117 6.10 -1.07 -6.07
C PHE A 117 6.51 -1.70 -7.40
N PHE A 118 5.65 -2.54 -7.94
CA PHE A 118 5.90 -3.24 -9.20
C PHE A 118 4.72 -3.08 -10.15
N VAL A 119 5.01 -2.66 -11.39
CA VAL A 119 4.03 -2.59 -12.48
C VAL A 119 4.30 -3.74 -13.43
N ILE A 120 3.28 -4.53 -13.73
CA ILE A 120 3.37 -5.63 -14.69
C ILE A 120 2.22 -5.57 -15.68
N SER A 121 2.57 -5.65 -16.97
CA SER A 121 1.62 -5.85 -18.06
C SER A 121 1.69 -7.32 -18.49
N PRO A 122 0.80 -8.19 -17.97
CA PRO A 122 0.89 -9.62 -18.23
C PRO A 122 0.57 -9.98 -19.69
N THR A 123 -0.14 -9.10 -20.42
CA THR A 123 -0.46 -9.27 -21.83
C THR A 123 -0.32 -7.95 -22.58
N ASN A 124 -0.15 -8.02 -23.90
CA ASN A 124 -0.13 -6.86 -24.81
C ASN A 124 -1.28 -6.90 -25.84
N THR A 125 -2.46 -7.33 -25.40
CA THR A 125 -3.62 -7.64 -26.25
C THR A 125 -4.44 -6.42 -26.69
N CYS A 126 -4.07 -5.20 -26.29
CA CYS A 126 -4.80 -3.98 -26.66
C CYS A 126 -4.96 -3.86 -28.19
N ASN A 127 -6.20 -3.72 -28.65
CA ASN A 127 -6.54 -3.57 -30.07
C ASN A 127 -6.69 -2.10 -30.50
N LEU A 128 -6.57 -1.14 -29.59
CA LEU A 128 -6.63 0.29 -29.89
C LEU A 128 -5.33 0.84 -30.50
N ASN A 129 -5.43 2.01 -31.13
CA ASN A 129 -4.31 2.79 -31.64
C ASN A 129 -4.34 4.21 -31.11
N CYS A 130 -4.21 4.36 -29.79
CA CYS A 130 -4.27 5.66 -29.14
C CYS A 130 -3.02 6.48 -29.49
N TYR A 131 -3.21 7.76 -29.82
CA TYR A 131 -2.10 8.69 -30.03
C TYR A 131 -1.20 8.74 -28.79
N GLY A 132 0.11 8.52 -28.97
CA GLY A 132 1.10 8.49 -27.88
C GLY A 132 1.16 7.18 -27.07
N CYS A 133 0.50 6.11 -27.51
CA CYS A 133 0.55 4.83 -26.81
C CYS A 133 1.85 4.08 -27.07
N TYR A 134 2.70 3.97 -26.04
CA TYR A 134 3.93 3.18 -26.10
C TYR A 134 3.67 1.69 -26.37
N ALA A 135 2.50 1.17 -25.96
CA ALA A 135 2.18 -0.26 -26.08
C ALA A 135 1.90 -0.70 -27.53
N HIS A 136 1.63 0.25 -28.45
CA HIS A 136 1.37 -0.06 -29.86
C HIS A 136 2.62 -0.52 -30.62
N GLU A 137 3.81 -0.12 -30.15
CA GLU A 137 5.07 -0.45 -30.80
C GLU A 137 5.51 -1.91 -30.56
N TYR A 138 4.88 -2.60 -29.61
CA TYR A 138 5.22 -3.99 -29.28
C TYR A 138 4.45 -5.01 -30.14
N PRO A 139 5.12 -6.12 -30.56
CA PRO A 139 4.46 -7.21 -31.26
C PRO A 139 3.31 -7.81 -30.44
N ARG A 140 2.09 -7.83 -31.00
CA ARG A 140 0.89 -8.33 -30.33
C ARG A 140 0.85 -9.85 -30.22
N GLY A 141 0.02 -10.35 -29.28
CA GLY A 141 -0.21 -11.79 -29.09
C GLY A 141 0.82 -12.46 -28.20
N GLN A 142 1.63 -11.67 -27.48
CA GLN A 142 2.55 -12.17 -26.48
C GLN A 142 2.00 -11.92 -25.08
N GLY A 143 2.18 -12.89 -24.19
CA GLY A 143 1.71 -12.79 -22.82
C GLY A 143 2.46 -13.74 -21.91
N LEU A 144 2.47 -13.41 -20.63
CA LEU A 144 2.98 -14.28 -19.59
C LEU A 144 1.99 -15.41 -19.35
N SER A 145 2.49 -16.64 -19.24
CA SER A 145 1.67 -17.73 -18.71
C SER A 145 1.30 -17.43 -17.25
N TYR A 146 0.15 -17.94 -16.79
CA TYR A 146 -0.23 -17.85 -15.37
C TYR A 146 0.87 -18.37 -14.44
N ALA A 147 1.56 -19.45 -14.82
CA ALA A 147 2.67 -20.00 -14.03
C ALA A 147 3.87 -19.03 -13.95
N SER A 148 4.20 -18.36 -15.06
CA SER A 148 5.25 -17.34 -15.08
C SER A 148 4.88 -16.13 -14.23
N LEU A 149 3.62 -15.68 -14.32
CA LEU A 149 3.10 -14.58 -13.52
C LEU A 149 3.12 -14.93 -12.02
N ASP A 150 2.57 -16.07 -11.63
CA ASP A 150 2.58 -16.54 -10.24
C ASP A 150 4.00 -16.66 -9.69
N ARG A 151 4.96 -17.17 -10.48
CA ARG A 151 6.37 -17.21 -10.09
C ARG A 151 6.93 -15.81 -9.83
N ILE A 152 6.73 -14.87 -10.76
CA ILE A 152 7.22 -13.48 -10.62
C ILE A 152 6.62 -12.81 -9.37
N LEU A 153 5.32 -13.00 -9.12
CA LEU A 153 4.65 -12.45 -7.94
C LEU A 153 5.22 -13.03 -6.65
N ARG A 154 5.46 -14.35 -6.58
CA ARG A 154 6.09 -15.00 -5.42
C ARG A 154 7.52 -14.53 -5.18
N GLU A 155 8.30 -14.37 -6.25
CA GLU A 155 9.66 -13.84 -6.17
C GLU A 155 9.66 -12.41 -5.62
N ALA A 156 8.76 -11.56 -6.12
CA ALA A 156 8.57 -10.20 -5.62
C ALA A 156 8.17 -10.16 -4.14
N GLU A 157 7.17 -10.94 -3.72
CA GLU A 157 6.79 -11.08 -2.30
C GLU A 157 8.00 -11.55 -1.44
N SER A 158 8.82 -12.46 -1.98
CA SER A 158 10.03 -12.94 -1.32
C SER A 158 11.08 -11.85 -1.12
N LEU A 159 11.03 -10.75 -1.87
CA LEU A 159 11.89 -9.57 -1.71
C LEU A 159 11.27 -8.49 -0.81
N GLY A 160 10.05 -8.70 -0.30
CA GLY A 160 9.33 -7.73 0.53
C GLY A 160 8.58 -6.68 -0.28
N GLN A 161 8.23 -6.99 -1.54
CA GLN A 161 7.26 -6.23 -2.33
C GLN A 161 5.84 -6.55 -1.89
N ILE A 162 4.99 -5.53 -1.93
CA ILE A 162 3.65 -5.58 -1.30
C ILE A 162 2.59 -5.01 -2.23
N LEU A 163 3.00 -4.21 -3.23
CA LEU A 163 2.09 -3.57 -4.14
C LEU A 163 2.41 -3.96 -5.58
N PHE A 164 1.43 -4.64 -6.18
CA PHE A 164 1.42 -5.01 -7.58
C PHE A 164 0.36 -4.18 -8.30
N TYR A 165 0.76 -3.50 -9.36
CA TYR A 165 -0.17 -2.89 -10.31
C TYR A 165 -0.19 -3.75 -11.57
N LEU A 166 -1.32 -4.43 -11.76
CA LEU A 166 -1.62 -5.16 -12.98
C LEU A 166 -2.19 -4.16 -13.98
N SER A 167 -1.37 -3.74 -14.93
CA SER A 167 -1.84 -2.99 -16.09
C SER A 167 -2.31 -3.97 -17.15
N GLU A 168 -3.58 -4.36 -17.07
CA GLU A 168 -4.24 -5.14 -18.11
C GLU A 168 -5.03 -4.23 -19.04
N PHE A 169 -4.75 -4.31 -20.33
CA PHE A 169 -5.57 -3.72 -21.38
C PHE A 169 -6.54 -4.77 -21.91
N LEU A 170 -7.41 -5.29 -21.04
CA LEU A 170 -8.49 -6.18 -21.47
C LEU A 170 -9.57 -5.33 -22.15
N MET A 171 -9.54 -5.27 -23.48
CA MET A 171 -10.76 -5.01 -24.24
C MET A 171 -11.48 -6.34 -24.47
N ASN A 172 -12.79 -6.31 -24.24
CA ASN A 172 -13.70 -7.39 -24.64
C ASN A 172 -13.40 -7.81 -26.10
N PRO A 173 -13.48 -9.10 -26.44
CA PRO A 173 -13.50 -9.52 -27.83
C PRO A 173 -14.77 -8.94 -28.46
N ILE A 174 -14.67 -7.79 -29.10
CA ILE A 174 -15.66 -7.32 -30.06
C ILE A 174 -15.15 -7.79 -31.41
N GLY A 175 -15.71 -8.91 -31.89
CA GLY A 175 -15.40 -9.49 -33.20
C GLY A 175 -15.29 -11.00 -33.14
#